data_AF-A0A327ZW42-F1
#
_entry.id   AF-A0A327ZW42-F1
#
_cell.length_a   1.000
_cell.length_b   1.000
_cell.length_c   1.000
_cell.angle_alpha   90.00
_cell.angle_beta   90.00
_cell.angle_gamma   90.00
#
_symmetry.space_group_name_H-M   'P 1'
#
loop_
_entity.id
_entity.type
_entity.pdbx_description
1 polymer ?
#
loop_
_entity_poly.entity_id
_entity_poly.type
_entity_poly.pdbx_seq_one_letter_code
_entity_poly.pdbx_strand_id
1 'polypeptide(L)'
;MKKLLAATIIMTSLVSPVVMNQSAEAATKLEKKTIYLPKFNKATFDQMKKGTYKYHGVGLGMTKKQVEAQIGKTSITQGHHDKDDTMGTHVLSVYGKSERLWLNFYDINYKTKFNNAKLATMTFIVEDKNITKKAFEKYTGKATGYEGSMKSNKNIARYYGNLGVVYYKDKGTWKVAEYSMLSPMNEVGMHEYGYKEGRKLPAGVKLPEWITADNGVEYQ
;
A
#
# COMPACT_ATOMS: atom_id res chain seq x y z
N MET A 1 -51.17 -77.22 -9.05
CA MET A 1 -51.14 -75.76 -9.24
C MET A 1 -50.50 -75.09 -8.02
N LYS A 2 -49.21 -74.75 -8.09
CA LYS A 2 -48.53 -73.86 -7.13
C LYS A 2 -47.56 -72.98 -7.91
N LYS A 3 -47.56 -71.69 -7.55
CA LYS A 3 -47.17 -70.53 -8.36
C LYS A 3 -45.65 -70.33 -8.42
N LEU A 4 -45.17 -69.87 -9.58
CA LEU A 4 -43.88 -69.21 -9.76
C LEU A 4 -43.78 -67.95 -8.89
N LEU A 5 -42.60 -67.70 -8.32
CA LEU A 5 -42.10 -66.37 -8.03
C LEU A 5 -40.65 -66.30 -8.50
N ALA A 6 -40.42 -65.52 -9.57
CA ALA A 6 -39.10 -65.16 -10.04
C ALA A 6 -38.57 -64.02 -9.16
N ALA A 7 -37.39 -64.22 -8.56
CA ALA A 7 -36.70 -63.18 -7.80
C ALA A 7 -35.83 -62.35 -8.76
N THR A 8 -36.23 -61.09 -8.98
CA THR A 8 -35.42 -60.10 -9.69
C THR A 8 -34.32 -59.59 -8.76
N ILE A 9 -33.06 -59.92 -9.06
CA ILE A 9 -31.90 -59.33 -8.38
C ILE A 9 -31.59 -58.01 -9.07
N ILE A 10 -31.87 -56.89 -8.41
CA ILE A 10 -31.41 -55.56 -8.82
C ILE A 10 -30.02 -55.38 -8.23
N MET A 11 -28.98 -55.49 -9.06
CA MET A 11 -27.63 -55.00 -8.71
C MET A 11 -27.63 -53.47 -8.78
N THR A 12 -27.69 -52.81 -7.64
CA THR A 12 -27.32 -51.40 -7.52
C THR A 12 -25.79 -51.32 -7.45
N SER A 13 -25.15 -50.87 -8.53
CA SER A 13 -23.74 -50.49 -8.49
C SER A 13 -23.58 -49.23 -7.64
N LEU A 14 -22.95 -49.36 -6.48
CA LEU A 14 -22.41 -48.24 -5.71
C LEU A 14 -21.26 -47.62 -6.50
N VAL A 15 -21.55 -46.63 -7.34
CA VAL A 15 -20.54 -45.66 -7.78
C VAL A 15 -20.34 -44.69 -6.64
N SER A 16 -19.32 -44.95 -5.82
CA SER A 16 -18.75 -43.93 -4.94
C SER A 16 -18.39 -42.72 -5.82
N PRO A 17 -18.85 -41.50 -5.52
CA PRO A 17 -18.25 -40.33 -6.13
C PRO A 17 -16.79 -40.32 -5.66
N VAL A 18 -15.87 -40.62 -6.57
CA VAL A 18 -14.50 -40.15 -6.44
C VAL A 18 -14.65 -38.64 -6.36
N VAL A 19 -14.58 -38.11 -5.15
CA VAL A 19 -14.31 -36.70 -4.92
C VAL A 19 -12.93 -36.51 -5.50
N MET A 20 -12.89 -36.17 -6.80
CA MET A 20 -11.70 -35.66 -7.43
C MET A 20 -11.37 -34.41 -6.65
N ASN A 21 -10.41 -34.54 -5.75
CA ASN A 21 -9.77 -33.44 -5.08
C ASN A 21 -8.94 -32.71 -6.15
N GLN A 22 -9.62 -32.01 -7.07
CA GLN A 22 -9.05 -30.98 -7.90
C GLN A 22 -8.89 -29.71 -7.05
N SER A 23 -8.17 -29.82 -5.93
CA SER A 23 -7.35 -28.71 -5.47
C SER A 23 -5.98 -28.89 -6.09
N ALA A 24 -5.94 -28.98 -7.42
CA ALA A 24 -4.77 -28.50 -8.13
C ALA A 24 -4.74 -27.01 -7.79
N GLU A 25 -3.92 -26.65 -6.81
CA GLU A 25 -3.44 -25.29 -6.63
C GLU A 25 -2.85 -24.89 -7.98
N ALA A 26 -3.70 -24.32 -8.82
CA ALA A 26 -3.28 -23.38 -9.83
C ALA A 26 -2.66 -22.25 -9.02
N ALA A 27 -1.38 -22.41 -8.69
CA ALA A 27 -0.42 -21.34 -8.55
C ALA A 27 -0.44 -20.62 -9.89
N THR A 28 -1.52 -19.87 -10.12
CA THR A 28 -1.64 -18.91 -11.19
C THR A 28 -0.49 -17.99 -10.91
N LYS A 29 0.54 -18.16 -11.73
CA LYS A 29 1.67 -17.26 -11.86
C LYS A 29 1.01 -15.92 -12.12
N LEU A 30 0.78 -15.14 -11.06
CA LEU A 30 0.12 -13.86 -11.15
C LEU A 30 1.06 -13.04 -12.00
N GLU A 31 0.76 -12.95 -13.30
CA GLU A 31 1.54 -12.15 -14.22
C GLU A 31 1.61 -10.77 -13.60
N LYS A 32 2.83 -10.32 -13.32
CA LYS A 32 3.07 -9.01 -12.70
C LYS A 32 2.22 -8.01 -13.48
N LYS A 33 1.16 -7.47 -12.86
CA LYS A 33 0.31 -6.49 -13.54
C LYS A 33 1.22 -5.37 -14.00
N THR A 34 1.12 -5.03 -15.28
CA THR A 34 1.88 -3.90 -15.81
C THR A 34 1.44 -2.66 -15.05
N ILE A 35 2.40 -2.01 -14.38
CA ILE A 35 2.15 -0.81 -13.59
C ILE A 35 2.13 0.40 -14.53
N TYR A 36 0.97 1.02 -14.64
CA TYR A 36 0.80 2.29 -15.33
C TYR A 36 0.67 3.44 -14.33
N LEU A 37 1.25 4.58 -14.64
CA LEU A 37 1.08 5.76 -13.79
C LEU A 37 -0.40 6.19 -13.77
N PRO A 38 -0.90 6.66 -12.62
CA PRO A 38 -2.21 7.29 -12.52
C PRO A 38 -2.41 8.39 -13.58
N LYS A 39 -3.66 8.54 -14.06
CA LYS A 39 -4.01 9.63 -14.98
C LYS A 39 -3.83 10.97 -14.28
N PHE A 40 -3.13 11.90 -14.93
CA PHE A 40 -2.96 13.27 -14.44
C PHE A 40 -4.23 14.10 -14.66
N ASN A 41 -5.12 14.09 -13.67
CA ASN A 41 -6.34 14.88 -13.70
C ASN A 41 -6.80 15.27 -12.29
N LYS A 42 -7.70 16.25 -12.24
CA LYS A 42 -8.21 16.83 -10.99
C LYS A 42 -8.87 15.77 -10.09
N ALA A 43 -9.69 14.88 -10.66
CA ALA A 43 -10.40 13.87 -9.88
C ALA A 43 -9.46 12.91 -9.14
N THR A 44 -8.40 12.45 -9.83
CA THR A 44 -7.37 11.57 -9.26
C THR A 44 -6.65 12.26 -8.13
N PHE A 45 -6.20 13.50 -8.34
CA PHE A 45 -5.50 14.24 -7.31
C PHE A 45 -6.39 14.62 -6.13
N ASP A 46 -7.65 14.97 -6.35
CA ASP A 46 -8.59 15.25 -5.26
C ASP A 46 -8.78 14.03 -4.35
N GLN A 47 -8.77 12.80 -4.90
CA GLN A 47 -8.79 11.58 -4.10
C GLN A 47 -7.46 11.36 -3.34
N MET A 48 -6.32 11.59 -4.00
CA MET A 48 -5.00 11.46 -3.36
C MET A 48 -4.83 12.44 -2.20
N LYS A 49 -5.22 13.71 -2.38
CA LYS A 49 -5.19 14.74 -1.34
C LYS A 49 -6.04 14.36 -0.11
N LYS A 50 -7.11 13.59 -0.32
CA LYS A 50 -8.00 13.07 0.74
C LYS A 50 -7.56 11.72 1.30
N GLY A 51 -6.52 11.09 0.75
CA GLY A 51 -6.10 9.74 1.13
C GLY A 51 -7.04 8.62 0.69
N THR A 52 -8.01 8.89 -0.21
CA THR A 52 -9.04 7.92 -0.63
C THR A 52 -8.79 7.29 -1.99
N TYR A 53 -7.71 7.68 -2.67
CA TYR A 53 -7.34 7.11 -3.96
C TYR A 53 -7.02 5.61 -3.85
N LYS A 54 -7.54 4.82 -4.79
CA LYS A 54 -7.23 3.39 -4.90
C LYS A 54 -6.57 3.09 -6.24
N TYR A 55 -5.36 2.55 -6.21
CA TYR A 55 -4.62 2.13 -7.39
C TYR A 55 -4.84 0.64 -7.65
N HIS A 56 -5.60 0.29 -8.69
CA HIS A 56 -6.01 -1.10 -8.95
C HIS A 56 -6.62 -1.81 -7.72
N GLY A 57 -7.43 -1.07 -6.94
CA GLY A 57 -8.04 -1.57 -5.71
C GLY A 57 -7.15 -1.46 -4.46
N VAL A 58 -5.85 -1.18 -4.62
CA VAL A 58 -4.91 -0.96 -3.51
C VAL A 58 -5.10 0.44 -2.93
N GLY A 59 -5.31 0.54 -1.63
CA GLY A 59 -5.41 1.80 -0.88
C GLY A 59 -4.60 1.75 0.41
N LEU A 60 -4.40 2.91 1.04
CA LEU A 60 -3.73 3.02 2.33
C LEU A 60 -4.41 2.14 3.40
N GLY A 61 -3.62 1.67 4.36
CA GLY A 61 -4.09 0.81 5.45
C GLY A 61 -4.28 -0.67 5.09
N MET A 62 -4.25 -1.04 3.81
CA MET A 62 -4.27 -2.45 3.41
C MET A 62 -3.00 -3.16 3.85
N THR A 63 -3.12 -4.40 4.33
CA THR A 63 -1.94 -5.21 4.66
C THR A 63 -1.17 -5.60 3.40
N LYS A 64 0.13 -5.86 3.52
CA LYS A 64 0.93 -6.36 2.39
C LYS A 64 0.31 -7.60 1.74
N LYS A 65 -0.24 -8.53 2.52
CA LYS A 65 -0.98 -9.70 2.00
C LYS A 65 -2.17 -9.29 1.12
N GLN A 66 -2.96 -8.32 1.58
CA GLN A 66 -4.11 -7.83 0.80
C GLN A 66 -3.67 -7.12 -0.48
N VAL A 67 -2.58 -6.36 -0.44
CA VAL A 67 -2.02 -5.70 -1.63
C VAL A 67 -1.55 -6.72 -2.65
N GLU A 68 -0.79 -7.72 -2.21
CA GLU A 68 -0.29 -8.79 -3.11
C GLU A 68 -1.43 -9.58 -3.76
N ALA A 69 -2.56 -9.74 -3.07
CA ALA A 69 -3.74 -10.35 -3.66
C ALA A 69 -4.37 -9.50 -4.78
N GLN A 70 -4.21 -8.17 -4.75
CA GLN A 70 -4.77 -7.25 -5.76
C GLN A 70 -3.87 -7.07 -6.98
N ILE A 71 -2.56 -6.89 -6.75
CA ILE A 71 -1.60 -6.49 -7.80
C ILE A 71 -0.45 -7.49 -8.02
N GLY A 72 -0.48 -8.62 -7.31
CA GLY A 72 0.55 -9.65 -7.38
C GLY A 72 1.72 -9.39 -6.45
N LYS A 73 2.66 -10.33 -6.44
CA LYS A 73 3.92 -10.21 -5.69
C LYS A 73 4.97 -9.50 -6.53
N THR A 74 5.88 -8.79 -5.86
CA THR A 74 7.11 -8.29 -6.47
C THR A 74 8.32 -9.14 -6.06
N SER A 75 9.35 -9.12 -6.89
CA SER A 75 10.67 -9.68 -6.56
C SER A 75 11.58 -8.67 -5.85
N ILE A 76 11.19 -7.40 -5.80
CA ILE A 76 11.95 -6.34 -5.13
C ILE A 76 11.20 -6.00 -3.85
N THR A 77 11.62 -6.65 -2.76
CA THR A 77 11.10 -6.41 -1.42
C THR A 77 12.26 -6.32 -0.45
N GLN A 78 12.27 -5.26 0.35
CA GLN A 78 13.22 -5.04 1.42
C GLN A 78 12.43 -4.80 2.69
N GLY A 79 12.69 -5.57 3.74
CA GLY A 79 12.01 -5.41 5.02
C GLY A 79 13.00 -5.48 6.16
N HIS A 80 12.73 -4.72 7.21
CA HIS A 80 13.48 -4.77 8.45
C HIS A 80 12.53 -4.71 9.64
N HIS A 81 12.96 -5.31 10.73
CA HIS A 81 12.38 -5.10 12.05
C HIS A 81 13.42 -4.31 12.84
N ASP A 82 13.04 -3.14 13.32
CA ASP A 82 13.87 -2.39 14.26
C ASP A 82 13.31 -2.59 15.67
N LYS A 83 14.10 -3.25 16.52
CA LYS A 83 13.76 -3.53 17.92
C LYS A 83 14.08 -2.34 18.83
N ASP A 84 14.92 -1.40 18.39
CA ASP A 84 15.36 -0.26 19.19
C ASP A 84 14.40 0.94 19.06
N ASP A 85 13.11 0.65 18.81
CA ASP A 85 11.95 1.55 18.89
C ASP A 85 11.88 2.73 17.90
N THR A 86 12.74 2.82 16.88
CA THR A 86 12.67 3.97 15.95
C THR A 86 11.79 3.73 14.72
N MET A 87 11.63 2.48 14.27
CA MET A 87 10.95 2.19 12.99
C MET A 87 9.99 1.00 12.98
N GLY A 88 9.87 0.22 14.06
CA GLY A 88 8.96 -0.92 14.12
C GLY A 88 9.21 -1.96 13.01
N THR A 89 8.14 -2.45 12.39
CA THR A 89 8.19 -3.29 11.19
C THR A 89 8.01 -2.44 9.94
N HIS A 90 9.02 -2.38 9.08
CA HIS A 90 8.96 -1.67 7.80
C HIS A 90 9.23 -2.61 6.63
N VAL A 91 8.48 -2.42 5.54
CA VAL A 91 8.69 -3.15 4.28
C VAL A 91 8.50 -2.22 3.09
N LEU A 92 9.50 -2.11 2.24
CA LEU A 92 9.40 -1.53 0.91
C LEU A 92 9.13 -2.62 -0.12
N SER A 93 8.13 -2.43 -0.96
CA SER A 93 7.86 -3.25 -2.15
C SER A 93 7.82 -2.38 -3.40
N VAL A 94 8.61 -2.72 -4.42
CA VAL A 94 8.73 -1.94 -5.65
C VAL A 94 8.12 -2.70 -6.82
N TYR A 95 7.26 -2.06 -7.59
CA TYR A 95 6.53 -2.67 -8.70
C TYR A 95 6.78 -1.96 -10.05
N GLY A 96 6.68 -2.75 -11.13
CA GLY A 96 6.85 -2.32 -12.52
C GLY A 96 8.29 -2.44 -13.04
N LYS A 97 8.44 -2.57 -14.37
CA LYS A 97 9.77 -2.73 -15.03
C LYS A 97 10.71 -1.53 -14.83
N SER A 98 10.16 -0.36 -14.50
CA SER A 98 10.91 0.88 -14.26
C SER A 98 10.69 1.38 -12.83
N GLU A 99 10.36 0.49 -11.90
CA GLU A 99 10.25 0.81 -10.47
C GLU A 99 9.33 2.00 -10.19
N ARG A 100 8.23 2.09 -10.94
CA ARG A 100 7.36 3.28 -10.94
C ARG A 100 6.42 3.37 -9.75
N LEU A 101 6.23 2.27 -9.03
CA LEU A 101 5.35 2.22 -7.86
C LEU A 101 6.11 1.67 -6.67
N TRP A 102 6.31 2.49 -5.66
CA TRP A 102 6.95 2.12 -4.40
C TRP A 102 5.88 2.10 -3.31
N LEU A 103 5.73 0.97 -2.65
CA LEU A 103 4.77 0.76 -1.58
C LEU A 103 5.53 0.55 -0.28
N ASN A 104 5.38 1.49 0.66
CA ASN A 104 5.94 1.38 2.00
C ASN A 104 4.87 0.89 2.97
N PHE A 105 5.12 -0.27 3.56
CA PHE A 105 4.31 -0.86 4.61
C PHE A 105 4.98 -0.61 5.96
N TYR A 106 4.17 -0.31 6.96
CA TYR A 106 4.63 0.02 8.29
C TYR A 106 3.69 -0.56 9.34
N ASP A 107 4.27 -0.99 10.45
CA ASP A 107 3.59 -1.21 11.72
C ASP A 107 4.54 -0.81 12.84
N ILE A 108 4.06 -0.07 13.83
CA ILE A 108 4.87 0.32 15.00
C ILE A 108 5.35 -0.90 15.78
N ASN A 109 4.60 -2.00 15.74
CA ASN A 109 4.99 -3.24 16.39
C ASN A 109 6.08 -3.96 15.58
N TYR A 110 7.32 -3.97 16.10
CA TYR A 110 8.45 -4.67 15.48
C TYR A 110 8.25 -6.19 15.36
N LYS A 111 7.30 -6.77 16.10
CA LYS A 111 6.96 -8.20 16.01
C LYS A 111 5.93 -8.50 14.91
N THR A 112 5.34 -7.48 14.29
CA THR A 112 4.38 -7.68 13.21
C THR A 112 5.06 -8.41 12.06
N LYS A 113 4.44 -9.49 11.57
CA LYS A 113 4.93 -10.18 10.37
C LYS A 113 4.84 -9.23 9.18
N PHE A 114 5.85 -9.21 8.31
CA PHE A 114 5.87 -8.35 7.11
C PHE A 114 4.59 -8.38 6.27
N ASN A 115 3.93 -9.55 6.15
CA ASN A 115 2.68 -9.67 5.38
C ASN A 115 1.46 -8.99 6.04
N ASN A 116 1.55 -8.67 7.32
CA ASN A 116 0.51 -8.01 8.10
C ASN A 116 0.77 -6.50 8.26
N ALA A 117 1.97 -6.01 7.97
CA ALA A 117 2.27 -4.57 7.96
C ALA A 117 1.34 -3.84 6.98
N LYS A 118 0.87 -2.65 7.37
CA LYS A 118 -0.18 -1.90 6.66
C LYS A 118 0.44 -0.86 5.74
N LEU A 119 -0.14 -0.66 4.57
CA LEU A 119 0.36 0.27 3.55
C LEU A 119 0.27 1.71 4.08
N ALA A 120 1.43 2.31 4.35
CA ALA A 120 1.57 3.66 4.88
C ALA A 120 1.86 4.69 3.79
N THR A 121 2.52 4.31 2.71
CA THR A 121 2.80 5.22 1.59
C THR A 121 2.73 4.52 0.25
N MET A 122 2.14 5.21 -0.71
CA MET A 122 2.11 4.81 -2.12
C MET A 122 2.77 5.91 -2.96
N THR A 123 3.97 5.65 -3.45
CA THR A 123 4.79 6.61 -4.20
C THR A 123 4.83 6.23 -5.67
N PHE A 124 4.64 7.22 -6.54
CA PHE A 124 4.76 7.10 -7.99
C PHE A 124 5.98 7.87 -8.50
N ILE A 125 6.94 7.15 -9.08
CA ILE A 125 8.15 7.74 -9.65
C ILE A 125 7.87 8.18 -11.09
N VAL A 126 8.09 9.47 -11.38
CA VAL A 126 7.72 10.11 -12.65
C VAL A 126 8.80 11.03 -13.24
N GLU A 127 10.04 10.91 -12.76
CA GLU A 127 11.16 11.75 -13.19
C GLU A 127 11.34 11.75 -14.72
N ASP A 128 11.08 10.62 -15.38
CA ASP A 128 11.19 10.42 -16.83
C ASP A 128 10.05 11.07 -17.65
N LYS A 129 9.01 11.59 -17.00
CA LYS A 129 7.82 12.15 -17.67
C LYS A 129 7.89 13.64 -17.96
N ASN A 130 8.94 14.33 -17.54
CA ASN A 130 9.11 15.77 -17.75
C ASN A 130 7.90 16.61 -17.29
N ILE A 131 7.22 16.18 -16.23
CA ILE A 131 6.05 16.88 -15.69
C ILE A 131 6.52 18.13 -14.97
N THR A 132 6.15 19.31 -15.47
CA THR A 132 6.53 20.57 -14.81
C THR A 132 5.71 20.82 -13.55
N LYS A 133 6.29 21.54 -12.58
CA LYS A 133 5.58 22.00 -11.38
C LYS A 133 4.28 22.75 -11.73
N LYS A 134 4.32 23.63 -12.73
CA LYS A 134 3.14 24.39 -13.19
C LYS A 134 2.02 23.47 -13.71
N ALA A 135 2.36 22.44 -14.47
CA ALA A 135 1.37 21.47 -14.98
C ALA A 135 0.77 20.63 -13.85
N PHE A 136 1.58 20.27 -12.84
CA PHE A 136 1.12 19.56 -11.65
C PHE A 136 0.14 20.41 -10.83
N GLU A 137 0.55 21.64 -10.51
CA GLU A 137 -0.22 22.58 -9.67
C GLU A 137 -1.53 23.04 -10.33
N LYS A 138 -1.66 22.92 -11.65
CA LYS A 138 -2.95 23.10 -12.35
C LYS A 138 -4.04 22.19 -11.80
N TYR A 139 -3.69 20.98 -11.34
CA TYR A 139 -4.64 20.01 -10.82
C TYR A 139 -4.68 19.95 -9.30
N THR A 140 -3.57 20.24 -8.62
CA THR A 140 -3.50 20.13 -7.16
C THR A 140 -3.86 21.42 -6.43
N GLY A 141 -3.65 22.58 -7.05
CA GLY A 141 -3.90 23.90 -6.47
C GLY A 141 -2.73 24.39 -5.62
N LYS A 142 -3.04 25.11 -4.54
CA LYS A 142 -2.02 25.60 -3.59
C LYS A 142 -1.63 24.50 -2.61
N ALA A 143 -0.35 24.44 -2.28
CA ALA A 143 0.16 23.54 -1.24
C ALA A 143 -0.40 23.94 0.13
N THR A 144 -0.73 22.95 0.96
CA THR A 144 -1.13 23.10 2.36
C THR A 144 0.06 23.14 3.32
N GLY A 145 1.21 22.63 2.88
CA GLY A 145 2.45 22.59 3.66
C GLY A 145 3.70 22.65 2.79
N TYR A 146 4.82 23.01 3.42
CA TYR A 146 6.15 23.01 2.82
C TYR A 146 7.12 22.36 3.78
N GLU A 147 7.86 21.39 3.27
CA GLU A 147 9.03 20.89 3.94
C GLU A 147 10.23 21.23 3.05
N GLY A 148 11.27 21.75 3.71
CA GLY A 148 12.36 22.51 3.10
C GLY A 148 13.11 21.85 1.95
N SER A 149 14.17 22.53 1.50
CA SER A 149 15.08 21.96 0.50
C SER A 149 15.76 20.71 1.06
N MET A 150 15.56 19.54 0.45
CA MET A 150 16.25 18.32 0.88
C MET A 150 17.72 18.37 0.44
N LYS A 151 18.63 18.39 1.44
CA LYS A 151 20.10 18.19 1.48
C LYS A 151 21.00 18.75 0.35
N SER A 152 20.49 19.39 -0.71
CA SER A 152 21.31 19.84 -1.85
C SER A 152 20.81 21.08 -2.60
N ASN A 153 19.82 21.83 -2.10
CA ASN A 153 19.17 22.96 -2.80
C ASN A 153 18.53 22.63 -4.16
N LYS A 154 18.55 21.35 -4.59
CA LYS A 154 18.05 20.91 -5.90
C LYS A 154 16.62 20.37 -5.87
N ASN A 155 16.14 19.98 -4.69
CA ASN A 155 14.82 19.40 -4.51
C ASN A 155 13.98 20.18 -3.50
N ILE A 156 12.67 20.27 -3.74
CA ILE A 156 11.69 20.83 -2.80
C ILE A 156 10.53 19.85 -2.62
N ALA A 157 10.05 19.70 -1.39
CA ALA A 157 8.86 18.93 -1.09
C ALA A 157 7.65 19.85 -0.87
N ARG A 158 6.48 19.46 -1.35
CA ARG A 158 5.21 20.17 -1.11
C ARG A 158 4.13 19.18 -0.72
N TYR A 159 3.25 19.60 0.18
CA TYR A 159 2.10 18.81 0.62
C TYR A 159 0.80 19.47 0.20
N TYR A 160 -0.19 18.64 -0.13
CA TYR A 160 -1.54 19.01 -0.53
C TYR A 160 -2.52 18.10 0.22
N GLY A 161 -2.64 18.23 1.54
CA GLY A 161 -3.24 17.19 2.38
C GLY A 161 -2.38 15.91 2.35
N ASN A 162 -3.00 14.75 2.14
CA ASN A 162 -2.32 13.45 2.09
C ASN A 162 -1.44 13.23 0.83
N LEU A 163 -1.37 14.20 -0.08
CA LEU A 163 -0.53 14.13 -1.26
C LEU A 163 0.77 14.90 -1.04
N GLY A 164 1.90 14.18 -0.97
CA GLY A 164 3.24 14.73 -1.00
C GLY A 164 3.81 14.73 -2.42
N VAL A 165 4.64 15.72 -2.75
CA VAL A 165 5.28 15.84 -4.06
C VAL A 165 6.70 16.32 -3.89
N VAL A 166 7.64 15.63 -4.51
CA VAL A 166 9.03 16.08 -4.61
C VAL A 166 9.26 16.65 -6.00
N TYR A 167 9.72 17.89 -6.05
CA TYR A 167 10.17 18.53 -7.26
C TYR A 167 11.69 18.62 -7.28
N TYR A 168 12.28 18.49 -8.46
CA TYR A 168 13.70 18.74 -8.72
C TYR A 168 13.85 19.85 -9.77
N LYS A 169 14.99 20.54 -9.75
CA LYS A 169 15.30 21.59 -10.73
C LYS A 169 16.20 21.05 -11.84
N ASP A 170 15.69 21.04 -13.07
CA ASP A 170 16.43 20.67 -14.28
C ASP A 170 16.47 21.86 -15.25
N LYS A 171 17.69 22.29 -15.62
CA LYS A 171 17.95 23.42 -16.52
C LYS A 171 17.08 24.66 -16.22
N GLY A 172 16.98 25.01 -14.94
CA GLY A 172 16.19 26.17 -14.48
C GLY A 172 14.70 25.91 -14.24
N THR A 173 14.17 24.76 -14.67
CA THR A 173 12.74 24.43 -14.57
C THR A 173 12.48 23.42 -13.45
N TRP A 174 11.48 23.68 -12.61
CA TRP A 174 11.01 22.73 -11.61
C TRP A 174 10.15 21.64 -12.24
N LYS A 175 10.54 20.38 -12.05
CA LYS A 175 9.87 19.18 -12.54
C LYS A 175 9.53 18.26 -11.38
N VAL A 176 8.52 17.41 -11.55
CA VAL A 176 8.10 16.41 -10.57
C VAL A 176 9.04 15.21 -10.67
N ALA A 177 9.72 14.87 -9.58
CA ALA A 177 10.47 13.62 -9.47
C ALA A 177 9.52 12.48 -9.12
N GLU A 178 8.71 12.71 -8.09
CA GLU A 178 7.77 11.74 -7.54
C GLU A 178 6.61 12.43 -6.84
N TYR A 179 5.52 11.69 -6.66
CA TYR A 179 4.42 12.08 -5.80
C TYR A 179 3.86 10.88 -5.06
N SER A 180 3.38 11.12 -3.85
CA SER A 180 3.09 10.07 -2.89
C SER A 180 1.79 10.34 -2.18
N MET A 181 0.96 9.32 -2.05
CA MET A 181 -0.14 9.35 -1.11
C MET A 181 0.37 8.83 0.24
N LEU A 182 0.23 9.67 1.26
CA LEU A 182 0.75 9.46 2.61
C LEU A 182 -0.41 9.14 3.54
N SER A 183 -0.27 8.06 4.29
CA SER A 183 -1.09 7.81 5.46
C SER A 183 -0.70 8.82 6.55
N PRO A 184 -1.64 9.31 7.36
CA PRO A 184 -1.33 10.09 8.57
C PRO A 184 -0.31 9.38 9.46
N MET A 185 -0.26 8.04 9.39
CA MET A 185 0.78 7.22 10.04
C MET A 185 2.21 7.63 9.72
N ASN A 186 2.48 8.17 8.52
CA ASN A 186 3.84 8.50 8.11
C ASN A 186 4.29 9.85 8.70
N GLU A 187 3.36 10.77 8.92
CA GLU A 187 3.63 12.06 9.56
C GLU A 187 3.95 11.87 11.04
N VAL A 188 3.14 11.08 11.76
CA VAL A 188 3.44 10.78 13.16
C VAL A 188 4.63 9.81 13.20
N GLY A 189 4.57 8.69 12.45
CA GLY A 189 5.52 7.56 12.38
C GLY A 189 6.99 7.90 12.13
N MET A 190 7.27 8.75 11.13
CA MET A 190 8.66 9.01 10.73
C MET A 190 9.24 10.31 11.33
N HIS A 191 8.40 11.29 11.69
CA HIS A 191 8.89 12.54 12.28
C HIS A 191 8.85 12.57 13.81
N GLU A 192 7.99 11.76 14.46
CA GLU A 192 7.84 11.79 15.92
C GLU A 192 8.23 10.49 16.65
N TYR A 193 8.37 9.32 15.98
CA TYR A 193 8.70 8.03 16.64
C TYR A 193 10.19 7.76 16.86
N GLY A 194 10.84 8.73 17.49
CA GLY A 194 11.63 8.41 18.69
C GLY A 194 10.71 8.18 19.90
N TYR A 195 9.70 7.32 19.77
CA TYR A 195 8.72 7.03 20.81
C TYR A 195 9.37 6.11 21.84
N LYS A 196 10.05 6.71 22.81
CA LYS A 196 10.18 6.10 24.13
C LYS A 196 8.76 6.02 24.73
N GLU A 197 8.43 4.90 25.36
CA GLU A 197 7.21 4.73 26.16
C GLU A 197 6.89 6.02 26.96
N GLY A 198 5.67 6.56 26.81
CA GLY A 198 5.17 7.67 27.64
C GLY A 198 5.17 9.09 27.04
N ARG A 199 5.37 9.31 25.74
CA ARG A 199 5.12 10.64 25.12
C ARG A 199 3.69 10.77 24.59
N LYS A 200 3.04 11.89 24.92
CA LYS A 200 1.70 12.25 24.45
C LYS A 200 1.71 12.64 22.97
N LEU A 201 0.64 12.30 22.26
CA LEU A 201 0.39 12.82 20.91
C LEU A 201 0.32 14.37 20.96
N PRO A 202 0.75 15.08 19.89
CA PRO A 202 0.47 16.51 19.78
C PRO A 202 -1.03 16.79 19.91
N ALA A 203 -1.36 17.85 20.62
CA ALA A 203 -2.75 18.21 20.88
C ALA A 203 -3.54 18.34 19.55
N GLY A 204 -4.61 17.56 19.41
CA GLY A 204 -5.50 17.59 18.25
C GLY A 204 -5.20 16.54 17.15
N VAL A 205 -4.12 15.77 17.27
CA VAL A 205 -3.86 14.65 16.34
C VAL A 205 -4.76 13.47 16.70
N LYS A 206 -5.67 13.11 15.79
CA LYS A 206 -6.47 11.88 15.89
C LYS A 206 -5.81 10.79 15.07
N LEU A 207 -5.36 9.72 15.74
CA LEU A 207 -4.94 8.51 15.06
C LEU A 207 -6.18 7.81 14.44
N PRO A 208 -6.04 7.17 13.26
CA PRO A 208 -7.07 6.29 12.73
C PRO A 208 -7.50 5.21 13.74
N GLU A 209 -8.79 4.89 13.81
CA GLU A 209 -9.38 3.97 14.82
C GLU A 209 -8.68 2.61 14.93
N TRP A 210 -8.17 2.09 13.82
CA TRP A 210 -7.47 0.80 13.81
C TRP A 210 -6.10 0.84 14.50
N ILE A 211 -5.49 2.02 14.66
CA ILE A 211 -4.25 2.18 15.44
C ILE A 211 -4.56 2.12 16.93
N THR A 212 -5.70 2.69 17.34
CA THR A 212 -6.15 2.71 18.74
C THR A 212 -6.81 1.41 19.17
N ALA A 213 -7.45 0.67 18.25
CA ALA A 213 -8.18 -0.56 18.56
C ALA A 213 -7.29 -1.82 18.61
N ASP A 214 -6.25 -1.92 17.78
CA ASP A 214 -5.43 -3.14 17.64
C ASP A 214 -4.27 -3.23 18.65
N ASN A 215 -3.88 -2.12 19.30
CA ASN A 215 -2.62 -2.07 20.06
C ASN A 215 -2.77 -2.18 21.57
N GLY A 216 -3.97 -2.05 22.14
CA GLY A 216 -4.17 -2.06 23.61
C GLY A 216 -3.38 -0.98 24.36
N VAL A 217 -2.80 -0.03 23.64
CA VAL A 217 -2.08 1.12 24.20
C VAL A 217 -3.09 2.25 24.32
N GLU A 218 -3.50 2.58 25.54
CA GLU A 218 -4.20 3.82 25.82
C GLU A 218 -3.24 4.99 25.58
N TYR A 219 -3.54 5.81 24.56
CA TYR A 219 -2.81 7.04 24.29
C TYR A 219 -3.29 8.11 25.30
N GLN A 220 -2.46 8.46 26.28
CA GLN A 220 -2.72 9.52 27.27
C GLN A 220 -2.32 10.93 26.82
#